data_AF-A0A4Q0MID8-F1
#
_entry.id   AF-A0A4Q0MID8-F1
#
_cell.length_a   1.000
_cell.length_b   1.000
_cell.length_c   1.000
_cell.angle_alpha   90.00
_cell.angle_beta   90.00
_cell.angle_gamma   90.00
#
_symmetry.space_group_name_H-M   'P 1'
#
loop_
_entity.id
_entity.type
_entity.pdbx_description
1 polymer ?
#
loop_
_entity_poly.entity_id
_entity_poly.type
_entity_poly.pdbx_seq_one_letter_code
_entity_poly.pdbx_strand_id
1 'polypeptide(L)'
;MRKIPAENVFILSVFDREQWCPVLQARFVVQDLNALACILGEDADDDPELRDHYVLEDADLQAIGDRFGVDFNTSGMEFGGDELEISLFRPHSISKAPYLIHTGYELPLLLDGRKKLARMSDAYPPDQFEGEDRFDRWVATGVLHKEVVVEPFDEPVSGYLGHRTVYYTPMGEQWRIPAMKMLSEAAGRSGGWNEYFERLEGMLFGYSDQENDWWIDVGLTGGGFGGIPLCCAVDSNGLEWIEAAGFRALPPIDQPHLLIAHSKAHAGHELRTLFFESGEAVAIVRFNVLGRHLMELTDLAREGPWEISSEQIPLLNQNIRGLIAVVARR
;
A
#
# COMPACT_ATOMS: atom_id res chain seq x y z
N MET A 1 7.82 -24.22 -19.13
CA MET A 1 8.04 -24.17 -17.65
C MET A 1 6.70 -23.88 -17.00
N ARG A 2 6.17 -24.80 -16.20
CA ARG A 2 4.95 -24.56 -15.41
C ARG A 2 5.25 -23.43 -14.42
N LYS A 3 4.42 -22.38 -14.43
CA LYS A 3 4.46 -21.30 -13.43
C LYS A 3 4.36 -21.92 -12.03
N ILE A 4 5.27 -21.53 -11.15
CA ILE A 4 5.12 -21.72 -9.71
C ILE A 4 3.88 -20.90 -9.32
N PRO A 5 2.85 -21.45 -8.66
CA PRO A 5 1.73 -20.67 -8.16
C PRO A 5 2.26 -19.53 -7.29
N ALA A 6 1.55 -18.40 -7.21
CA ALA A 6 1.80 -17.45 -6.14
C ALA A 6 1.77 -18.24 -4.82
N GLU A 7 2.91 -18.32 -4.14
CA GLU A 7 3.01 -19.14 -2.94
C GLU A 7 1.96 -18.65 -1.93
N ASN A 8 1.13 -19.56 -1.42
CA ASN A 8 0.17 -19.29 -0.35
C ASN A 8 0.93 -19.11 0.96
N VAL A 9 1.63 -18.00 1.07
CA VAL A 9 2.44 -17.67 2.23
C VAL A 9 1.57 -16.95 3.25
N PHE A 10 1.70 -17.35 4.51
CA PHE A 10 1.05 -16.73 5.66
C PHE A 10 2.09 -16.38 6.72
N ILE A 11 1.74 -15.42 7.57
CA ILE A 11 2.50 -15.02 8.75
C ILE A 11 1.65 -15.36 9.97
N LEU A 12 2.21 -16.14 10.89
CA LEU A 12 1.78 -16.18 12.28
C LEU A 12 2.51 -15.07 13.04
N SER A 13 1.77 -14.31 13.83
CA SER A 13 2.30 -13.17 14.58
C SER A 13 1.82 -13.22 16.01
N VAL A 14 2.71 -13.02 16.97
CA VAL A 14 2.37 -12.66 18.35
C VAL A 14 2.53 -11.16 18.47
N PHE A 15 1.45 -10.46 18.78
CA PHE A 15 1.40 -9.04 19.02
C PHE A 15 1.30 -8.76 20.53
N ASP A 16 2.23 -7.98 21.06
CA ASP A 16 2.19 -7.52 22.45
C ASP A 16 1.42 -6.19 22.51
N ARG A 17 0.25 -6.20 23.14
CA ARG A 17 -0.64 -5.04 23.28
C ARG A 17 -0.13 -4.01 24.28
N GLU A 18 0.79 -4.35 25.18
CA GLU A 18 1.42 -3.38 26.09
C GLU A 18 2.55 -2.64 25.38
N GLN A 19 3.39 -3.37 24.62
CA GLN A 19 4.44 -2.76 23.80
C GLN A 19 3.93 -2.18 22.48
N TRP A 20 2.69 -2.53 22.12
CA TRP A 20 2.03 -2.17 20.86
C TRP A 20 2.88 -2.53 19.64
N CYS A 21 3.44 -3.76 19.63
CA CYS A 21 4.19 -4.25 18.48
C CYS A 21 4.25 -5.78 18.37
N PRO A 22 4.54 -6.34 17.17
CA PRO A 22 4.78 -7.76 17.03
C PRO A 22 6.11 -8.19 17.67
N VAL A 23 6.06 -9.19 18.56
CA VAL A 23 7.22 -9.70 19.32
C VAL A 23 7.76 -11.02 18.78
N LEU A 24 6.95 -11.77 18.02
CA LEU A 24 7.37 -12.99 17.34
C LEU A 24 6.58 -13.14 16.04
N GLN A 25 7.27 -13.51 14.95
CA GLN A 25 6.61 -13.81 13.69
C GLN A 25 7.23 -15.04 13.03
N ALA A 26 6.40 -15.87 12.42
CA ALA A 26 6.83 -16.99 11.60
C ALA A 26 6.11 -16.99 10.26
N ARG A 27 6.90 -17.16 9.19
CA ARG A 27 6.39 -17.22 7.82
C ARG A 27 6.37 -18.67 7.37
N PHE A 28 5.24 -19.13 6.83
CA PHE A 28 5.10 -20.51 6.36
C PHE A 28 4.24 -20.60 5.09
N VAL A 29 4.36 -21.71 4.37
CA VAL A 29 3.65 -21.94 3.09
C VAL A 29 2.53 -22.94 3.31
N VAL A 30 1.32 -22.58 2.88
CA VAL A 30 0.11 -23.38 2.98
C VAL A 30 -0.18 -24.03 1.63
N GLN A 31 0.05 -25.33 1.53
CA GLN A 31 -0.21 -26.07 0.29
C GLN A 31 -1.70 -26.34 0.05
N ASP A 32 -2.50 -26.33 1.11
CA ASP A 32 -3.92 -26.69 1.12
C ASP A 32 -4.70 -25.62 1.89
N LEU A 33 -5.24 -24.62 1.15
CA LEU A 33 -6.00 -23.52 1.73
C LEU A 33 -7.30 -23.99 2.39
N ASN A 34 -7.94 -25.03 1.85
CA ASN A 34 -9.17 -25.56 2.42
C ASN A 34 -8.91 -26.16 3.80
N ALA A 35 -7.77 -26.83 3.98
CA ALA A 35 -7.39 -27.33 5.30
C ALA A 35 -7.13 -26.19 6.30
N LEU A 36 -6.56 -25.06 5.87
CA LEU A 36 -6.38 -23.91 6.73
C LEU A 36 -7.74 -23.26 7.06
N ALA A 37 -8.60 -23.04 6.07
CA ALA A 37 -9.96 -22.53 6.27
C ALA A 37 -10.77 -23.41 7.23
N CYS A 38 -10.63 -24.75 7.14
CA CYS A 38 -11.28 -25.67 8.08
C CYS A 38 -10.78 -25.51 9.52
N ILE A 39 -9.54 -25.07 9.73
CA ILE A 39 -9.03 -24.78 11.08
C ILE A 39 -9.61 -23.47 11.59
N LEU A 40 -9.63 -22.43 10.74
CA LEU A 40 -10.19 -21.11 11.08
C LEU A 40 -11.72 -21.14 11.28
N GLY A 41 -12.41 -22.13 10.72
CA GLY A 41 -13.84 -22.34 10.94
C GLY A 41 -14.68 -21.19 10.37
N GLU A 42 -15.67 -20.75 11.16
CA GLU A 42 -16.65 -19.74 10.76
C GLU A 42 -16.01 -18.40 10.39
N ASP A 43 -14.84 -18.07 10.96
CA ASP A 43 -14.12 -16.82 10.66
C ASP A 43 -13.65 -16.75 9.20
N ALA A 44 -13.52 -17.89 8.53
CA ALA A 44 -13.07 -17.98 7.14
C ALA A 44 -14.20 -18.18 6.11
N ASP A 45 -15.46 -18.31 6.54
CA ASP A 45 -16.57 -18.72 5.66
C ASP A 45 -16.83 -17.71 4.53
N ASP A 46 -16.70 -16.41 4.82
CA ASP A 46 -16.89 -15.32 3.86
C ASP A 46 -15.60 -14.91 3.12
N ASP A 47 -14.47 -15.56 3.40
CA ASP A 47 -13.17 -15.26 2.81
C ASP A 47 -12.46 -16.53 2.28
N PRO A 48 -12.91 -17.09 1.14
CA PRO A 48 -12.36 -18.33 0.59
C PRO A 48 -10.88 -18.23 0.16
N GLU A 49 -10.34 -17.01 0.05
CA GLU A 49 -8.93 -16.79 -0.30
C GLU A 49 -8.04 -16.52 0.92
N LEU A 50 -8.63 -16.38 2.10
CA LEU A 50 -7.95 -16.08 3.37
C LEU A 50 -7.07 -14.83 3.27
N ARG A 51 -7.65 -13.72 2.82
CA ARG A 51 -7.03 -12.41 2.69
C ARG A 51 -7.15 -11.56 3.96
N ASP A 52 -8.06 -11.90 4.86
CA ASP A 52 -8.31 -11.17 6.10
C ASP A 52 -7.24 -11.45 7.19
N HIS A 53 -7.43 -10.81 8.34
CA HIS A 53 -6.62 -10.97 9.54
C HIS A 53 -7.42 -11.77 10.57
N TYR A 54 -6.89 -12.92 10.98
CA TYR A 54 -7.55 -13.86 11.89
C TYR A 54 -6.87 -13.83 13.25
N VAL A 55 -7.63 -13.61 14.31
CA VAL A 55 -7.16 -13.81 15.68
C VAL A 55 -7.31 -15.29 16.01
N LEU A 56 -6.27 -15.91 16.54
CA LEU A 56 -6.22 -17.34 16.77
C LEU A 56 -6.40 -17.68 18.25
N GLU A 57 -7.15 -18.75 18.52
CA GLU A 57 -7.12 -19.43 19.81
C GLU A 57 -5.96 -20.44 19.88
N ASP A 58 -5.63 -20.89 21.09
CA ASP A 58 -4.58 -21.91 21.29
C ASP A 58 -4.85 -23.21 20.51
N ALA A 59 -6.14 -23.57 20.36
CA ALA A 59 -6.56 -24.74 19.59
C ALA A 59 -6.24 -24.59 18.09
N ASP A 60 -6.45 -23.40 17.52
CA ASP A 60 -6.17 -23.12 16.11
C ASP A 60 -4.66 -23.17 15.86
N LEU A 61 -3.89 -22.54 16.76
CA LEU A 61 -2.44 -22.53 16.67
C LEU A 61 -1.86 -23.96 16.72
N GLN A 62 -2.34 -24.78 17.64
CA GLN A 62 -1.97 -26.19 17.74
C GLN A 62 -2.32 -26.94 16.45
N ALA A 63 -3.53 -26.76 15.92
CA ALA A 63 -3.98 -27.41 14.69
C ALA A 63 -3.16 -26.97 13.46
N ILE A 64 -2.80 -25.68 13.36
CA ILE A 64 -1.91 -25.15 12.32
C ILE A 64 -0.51 -25.79 12.44
N GLY A 65 0.04 -25.84 13.65
CA GLY A 65 1.33 -26.48 13.92
C GLY A 65 1.35 -27.94 13.49
N ASP A 66 0.34 -28.71 13.87
CA ASP A 66 0.21 -30.13 13.54
C ASP A 66 -0.01 -30.37 12.03
N ARG A 67 -0.84 -29.54 11.38
CA ARG A 67 -1.23 -29.71 9.97
C ARG A 67 -0.16 -29.27 8.99
N PHE A 68 0.57 -28.21 9.30
CA PHE A 68 1.50 -27.54 8.39
C PHE A 68 2.97 -27.62 8.85
N GLY A 69 3.25 -28.22 10.01
CA GLY A 69 4.60 -28.41 10.52
C GLY A 69 5.27 -27.10 10.93
N VAL A 70 4.48 -26.14 11.43
CA VAL A 70 5.00 -24.84 11.89
C VAL A 70 5.34 -24.95 13.37
N ASP A 71 6.63 -24.84 13.70
CA ASP A 71 7.07 -24.73 15.09
C ASP A 71 6.91 -23.28 15.56
N PHE A 72 5.77 -23.01 16.21
CA PHE A 72 5.42 -21.69 16.73
C PHE A 72 5.05 -21.79 18.20
N ASN A 73 6.07 -21.83 19.05
CA ASN A 73 5.89 -22.01 20.48
C ASN A 73 5.87 -20.66 21.22
N THR A 74 4.74 -20.34 21.84
CA THR A 74 4.57 -19.18 22.74
C THR A 74 4.86 -19.54 24.21
N SER A 75 5.03 -20.83 24.53
CA SER A 75 5.27 -21.31 25.89
C SER A 75 6.61 -20.80 26.43
N GLY A 76 6.56 -20.03 27.52
CA GLY A 76 7.76 -19.45 28.16
C GLY A 76 8.01 -17.98 27.79
N MET A 77 7.14 -17.39 26.98
CA MET A 77 7.07 -15.94 26.86
C MET A 77 6.44 -15.36 28.13
N GLU A 78 7.28 -14.86 29.05
CA GLU A 78 6.84 -14.09 30.22
C GLU A 78 6.46 -12.64 29.82
N PHE A 79 5.46 -12.50 28.95
CA PHE A 79 4.77 -11.23 28.73
C PHE A 79 3.46 -11.24 29.53
N GLY A 80 2.99 -10.09 30.00
CA GLY A 80 1.83 -9.97 30.89
C GLY A 80 0.64 -10.79 30.38
N GLY A 81 0.18 -11.76 31.17
CA GLY A 81 -0.56 -12.95 30.72
C GLY A 81 -1.95 -12.79 30.10
N ASP A 82 -2.39 -11.59 29.72
CA ASP A 82 -3.63 -11.32 28.98
C ASP A 82 -3.42 -10.31 27.81
N GLU A 83 -2.16 -9.96 27.50
CA GLU A 83 -1.82 -8.84 26.61
C GLU A 83 -1.27 -9.29 25.24
N LEU A 84 -1.16 -10.60 25.01
CA LEU A 84 -0.69 -11.13 23.73
C LEU A 84 -1.88 -11.51 22.84
N GLU A 85 -1.86 -11.02 21.60
CA GLU A 85 -2.75 -11.46 20.55
C GLU A 85 -1.97 -12.32 19.56
N ILE A 86 -2.48 -13.51 19.25
CA ILE A 86 -1.91 -14.36 18.21
C ILE A 86 -2.77 -14.19 16.98
N SER A 87 -2.15 -13.88 15.85
CA SER A 87 -2.88 -13.70 14.61
C SER A 87 -2.23 -14.35 13.42
N LEU A 88 -3.06 -14.63 12.41
CA LEU A 88 -2.70 -15.17 11.12
C LEU A 88 -3.16 -14.22 10.02
N PHE A 89 -2.27 -13.90 9.09
CA PHE A 89 -2.61 -13.08 7.93
C PHE A 89 -1.68 -13.37 6.77
N ARG A 90 -2.11 -13.02 5.55
CA ARG A 90 -1.23 -13.02 4.38
C ARG A 90 -0.28 -11.82 4.43
N PRO A 91 0.99 -11.98 4.06
CA PRO A 91 1.93 -10.87 4.00
C PRO A 91 1.46 -9.84 2.99
N HIS A 92 1.29 -8.60 3.44
CA HIS A 92 1.01 -7.48 2.55
C HIS A 92 2.22 -7.25 1.62
N SER A 93 2.00 -6.61 0.47
CA SER A 93 3.07 -6.23 -0.47
C SER A 93 4.20 -5.42 0.20
N ILE A 94 3.87 -4.63 1.23
CA ILE A 94 4.83 -3.82 2.00
C ILE A 94 5.71 -4.69 2.90
N SER A 95 5.24 -5.86 3.34
CA SER A 95 6.01 -6.80 4.17
C SER A 95 7.20 -7.43 3.43
N LYS A 96 7.40 -7.11 2.14
CA LYS A 96 8.60 -7.48 1.36
C LYS A 96 9.78 -6.53 1.58
N ALA A 97 9.56 -5.43 2.28
CA ALA A 97 10.64 -4.51 2.60
C ALA A 97 11.73 -5.18 3.44
N PRO A 98 13.02 -4.93 3.13
CA PRO A 98 14.13 -5.49 3.88
C PRO A 98 14.35 -4.78 5.23
N TYR A 99 13.41 -3.92 5.65
CA TYR A 99 13.44 -3.12 6.87
C TYR A 99 12.00 -2.85 7.36
N LEU A 100 11.86 -2.38 8.60
CA LEU A 100 10.56 -2.17 9.22
C LEU A 100 9.89 -0.89 8.70
N ILE A 101 8.77 -1.06 8.00
CA ILE A 101 7.97 0.02 7.42
C ILE A 101 6.50 -0.11 7.79
N HIS A 102 5.96 0.84 8.53
CA HIS A 102 4.53 0.89 8.83
C HIS A 102 3.92 -0.46 9.25
N THR A 103 4.70 -1.26 10.00
CA THR A 103 4.45 -2.67 10.28
C THR A 103 3.95 -2.91 11.71
N GLY A 104 3.44 -1.88 12.38
CA GLY A 104 3.07 -1.94 13.80
C GLY A 104 4.28 -1.87 14.74
N TYR A 105 5.43 -1.37 14.26
CA TYR A 105 6.65 -1.17 15.06
C TYR A 105 6.90 0.31 15.37
N GLU A 106 5.94 1.19 15.10
CA GLU A 106 6.09 2.63 15.22
C GLU A 106 6.50 3.06 16.62
N LEU A 107 5.81 2.56 17.65
CA LEU A 107 6.10 2.90 19.04
C LEU A 107 7.52 2.47 19.44
N PRO A 108 7.91 1.19 19.37
CA PRO A 108 9.26 0.78 19.76
C PRO A 108 10.34 1.45 18.91
N LEU A 109 10.12 1.70 17.62
CA LEU A 109 11.10 2.38 16.78
C LEU A 109 11.26 3.87 17.12
N LEU A 110 10.19 4.54 17.56
CA LEU A 110 10.28 5.91 18.08
C LEU A 110 11.09 5.94 19.39
N LEU A 111 10.82 5.00 20.29
CA LEU A 111 11.51 4.92 21.59
C LEU A 111 12.99 4.54 21.46
N ASP A 112 13.31 3.65 20.53
CA ASP A 112 14.69 3.28 20.16
C ASP A 112 15.38 4.37 19.32
N GLY A 113 14.63 5.37 18.86
CA GLY A 113 15.13 6.50 18.09
C GLY A 113 15.52 6.16 16.64
N ARG A 114 15.22 4.96 16.14
CA ARG A 114 15.39 4.61 14.72
C ARG A 114 14.35 5.29 13.84
N LYS A 115 13.12 5.43 14.33
CA LYS A 115 12.06 6.24 13.70
C LYS A 115 12.03 7.62 14.36
N LYS A 116 11.88 8.66 13.55
CA LYS A 116 11.90 10.07 14.01
C LYS A 116 10.56 10.77 13.91
N LEU A 117 9.64 10.19 13.14
CA LEU A 117 8.27 10.64 12.99
C LEU A 117 7.40 9.40 12.72
N ALA A 118 6.28 9.27 13.41
CA ALA A 118 5.19 8.38 13.05
C ALA A 118 3.95 9.22 12.68
N ARG A 119 3.20 8.72 11.70
CA ARG A 119 1.95 9.30 11.21
C ARG A 119 0.93 8.18 11.16
N MET A 120 -0.18 8.35 11.87
CA MET A 120 -1.32 7.45 11.83
C MET A 120 -2.51 8.27 11.34
N SER A 121 -3.17 7.79 10.29
CA SER A 121 -4.27 8.50 9.64
C SER A 121 -5.47 7.58 9.55
N ASP A 122 -6.63 8.06 9.95
CA ASP A 122 -7.89 7.32 9.93
C ASP A 122 -9.05 8.25 9.56
N ALA A 123 -10.20 7.67 9.26
CA ALA A 123 -11.44 8.41 9.12
C ALA A 123 -11.92 8.90 10.50
N TYR A 124 -12.47 10.12 10.53
CA TYR A 124 -12.96 10.78 11.73
C TYR A 124 -14.49 10.82 11.71
N PRO A 125 -15.21 10.55 12.81
CA PRO A 125 -14.78 9.87 14.04
C PRO A 125 -14.32 8.41 13.78
N PRO A 126 -13.56 7.77 14.70
CA PRO A 126 -13.38 8.06 16.14
C PRO A 126 -12.31 9.12 16.50
N ASP A 127 -12.35 9.60 17.75
CA ASP A 127 -11.38 10.57 18.33
C ASP A 127 -10.02 9.95 18.69
N GLN A 128 -9.90 8.61 18.66
CA GLN A 128 -8.69 7.85 18.96
C GLN A 128 -8.60 6.62 18.05
N PHE A 129 -7.39 6.24 17.67
CA PHE A 129 -7.14 4.95 17.03
C PHE A 129 -6.78 3.89 18.09
N GLU A 130 -6.83 2.61 17.72
CA GLU A 130 -6.52 1.51 18.63
C GLU A 130 -5.05 1.55 19.10
N GLY A 131 -4.83 1.46 20.42
CA GLY A 131 -3.49 1.53 21.03
C GLY A 131 -2.87 2.92 21.10
N GLU A 132 -3.61 3.98 20.75
CA GLU A 132 -3.15 5.37 20.88
C GLU A 132 -2.73 5.72 22.31
N ASP A 133 -3.37 5.11 23.31
CA ASP A 133 -3.07 5.27 24.73
C ASP A 133 -1.67 4.77 25.12
N ARG A 134 -1.15 3.75 24.43
CA ARG A 134 0.22 3.24 24.62
C ARG A 134 1.26 4.28 24.22
N PHE A 135 1.01 5.02 23.14
CA PHE A 135 1.84 6.17 22.78
C PHE A 135 1.65 7.33 23.76
N ASP A 136 0.41 7.62 24.16
CA ASP A 136 0.09 8.74 25.05
C ASP A 136 0.75 8.61 26.43
N ARG A 137 0.97 7.38 26.91
CA ARG A 137 1.78 7.12 28.10
C ARG A 137 3.18 7.75 28.00
N TRP A 138 3.83 7.64 26.85
CA TRP A 138 5.16 8.21 26.60
C TRP A 138 5.13 9.70 26.31
N VAL A 139 4.00 10.23 25.84
CA VAL A 139 3.77 11.67 25.75
C VAL A 139 3.64 12.28 27.14
N ALA A 140 2.87 11.64 28.03
CA ALA A 140 2.67 12.12 29.40
C ALA A 140 3.97 12.17 30.22
N THR A 141 4.93 11.28 29.93
CA THR A 141 6.26 11.28 30.56
C THR A 141 7.25 12.24 29.89
N GLY A 142 6.87 12.90 28.79
CA GLY A 142 7.73 13.83 28.05
C GLY A 142 8.84 13.14 27.25
N VAL A 143 8.65 11.88 26.87
CA VAL A 143 9.57 11.17 25.95
C VAL A 143 9.17 11.43 24.50
N LEU A 144 7.86 11.40 24.22
CA LEU A 144 7.30 11.68 22.91
C LEU A 144 6.53 13.01 22.90
N HIS A 145 6.40 13.59 21.71
CA HIS A 145 5.48 14.66 21.41
C HIS A 145 4.37 14.14 20.50
N LYS A 146 3.14 14.64 20.69
CA LYS A 146 1.96 14.30 19.89
C LYS A 146 1.31 15.56 19.34
N GLU A 147 0.92 15.51 18.07
CA GLU A 147 0.06 16.51 17.45
C GLU A 147 -1.08 15.82 16.71
N VAL A 148 -2.32 16.28 16.93
CA VAL A 148 -3.52 15.76 16.27
C VAL A 148 -4.07 16.81 15.32
N VAL A 149 -4.38 16.38 14.10
CA VAL A 149 -5.01 17.21 13.07
C VAL A 149 -6.28 16.51 12.61
N VAL A 150 -7.37 17.26 12.53
CA VAL A 150 -8.62 16.79 11.92
C VAL A 150 -8.93 17.69 10.73
N GLU A 151 -8.95 17.09 9.55
CA GLU A 151 -9.26 17.73 8.28
C GLU A 151 -10.70 17.35 7.91
N PRO A 152 -11.68 18.26 8.04
CA PRO A 152 -13.07 17.94 7.76
C PRO A 152 -13.27 17.68 6.26
N PHE A 153 -14.20 16.78 5.95
CA PHE A 153 -14.76 16.68 4.61
C PHE A 153 -15.72 17.85 4.36
N ASP A 154 -15.89 18.23 3.09
CA ASP A 154 -16.91 19.20 2.70
C ASP A 154 -18.33 18.70 3.06
N GLU A 155 -18.55 17.39 2.89
CA GLU A 155 -19.75 16.67 3.30
C GLU A 155 -19.38 15.31 3.91
N PRO A 156 -20.16 14.77 4.87
CA PRO A 156 -19.88 13.47 5.45
C PRO A 156 -19.87 12.32 4.42
N VAL A 157 -18.90 11.41 4.53
CA VAL A 157 -18.77 10.23 3.66
C VAL A 157 -18.90 8.98 4.51
N SER A 158 -19.92 8.14 4.24
CA SER A 158 -20.15 6.89 4.98
C SER A 158 -20.22 7.04 6.51
N GLY A 159 -20.73 8.18 7.00
CA GLY A 159 -20.81 8.49 8.43
C GLY A 159 -19.55 9.15 9.02
N TYR A 160 -18.48 9.27 8.24
CA TYR A 160 -17.26 9.98 8.62
C TYR A 160 -17.35 11.47 8.25
N LEU A 161 -16.89 12.32 9.15
CA LEU A 161 -16.88 13.78 9.08
C LEU A 161 -15.57 14.35 8.53
N GLY A 162 -14.50 13.57 8.48
CA GLY A 162 -13.20 14.02 7.99
C GLY A 162 -12.12 12.96 8.06
N HIS A 163 -10.87 13.39 7.89
CA HIS A 163 -9.68 12.61 8.19
C HIS A 163 -9.02 13.10 9.47
N ARG A 164 -8.68 12.18 10.35
CA ARG A 164 -7.88 12.44 11.54
C ARG A 164 -6.49 11.91 11.32
N THR A 165 -5.49 12.76 11.48
CA THR A 165 -4.09 12.37 11.45
C THR A 165 -3.43 12.69 12.80
N VAL A 166 -2.79 11.69 13.38
CA VAL A 166 -1.98 11.82 14.59
C VAL A 166 -0.51 11.67 14.24
N TYR A 167 0.27 12.64 14.66
CA TYR A 167 1.72 12.63 14.53
C TYR A 167 2.36 12.38 15.88
N TYR A 168 3.39 11.55 15.89
CA TYR A 168 4.28 11.37 17.03
C TYR A 168 5.73 11.58 16.62
N THR A 169 6.50 12.28 17.46
CA THR A 169 7.95 12.42 17.32
C THR A 169 8.62 12.20 18.66
N PRO A 170 9.91 11.80 18.69
CA PRO A 170 10.72 11.99 19.90
C PRO A 170 10.73 13.47 20.32
N MET A 171 10.85 13.74 21.62
CA MET A 171 11.05 15.11 22.08
C MET A 171 12.35 15.70 21.51
N GLY A 172 12.26 16.92 20.95
CA GLY A 172 13.35 17.60 20.24
C GLY A 172 13.28 17.45 18.72
N GLU A 173 12.47 16.52 18.21
CA GLU A 173 12.29 16.27 16.77
C GLU A 173 10.95 16.83 16.23
N GLN A 174 10.27 17.67 17.01
CA GLN A 174 8.92 18.17 16.68
C GLN A 174 8.87 18.96 15.36
N TRP A 175 10.01 19.53 14.94
CA TRP A 175 10.15 20.26 13.68
C TRP A 175 9.78 19.40 12.45
N ARG A 176 9.79 18.07 12.56
CA ARG A 176 9.42 17.15 11.49
C ARG A 176 7.93 17.21 11.16
N ILE A 177 7.06 17.53 12.12
CA ILE A 177 5.61 17.63 11.89
C ILE A 177 5.25 18.79 10.96
N PRO A 178 5.65 20.06 11.22
CA PRO A 178 5.38 21.13 10.28
C PRO A 178 6.09 20.91 8.93
N ALA A 179 7.27 20.28 8.90
CA ALA A 179 7.92 19.90 7.65
C ALA A 179 7.08 18.90 6.83
N MET A 180 6.47 17.89 7.47
CA MET A 180 5.57 16.93 6.83
C MET A 180 4.32 17.59 6.25
N LYS A 181 3.74 18.55 6.98
CA LYS A 181 2.59 19.33 6.52
C LYS A 181 2.95 20.19 5.31
N MET A 182 4.08 20.90 5.38
CA MET A 182 4.61 21.67 4.25
C MET A 182 4.84 20.79 3.02
N LEU A 183 5.35 19.58 3.22
CA LEU A 183 5.57 18.61 2.15
C LEU A 183 4.25 18.22 1.46
N SER A 184 3.23 17.93 2.25
CA SER A 184 1.89 17.57 1.76
C SER A 184 1.24 18.72 0.98
N GLU A 185 1.34 19.96 1.48
CA GLU A 185 0.88 21.15 0.77
C GLU A 185 1.65 21.37 -0.54
N ALA A 186 2.98 21.25 -0.51
CA ALA A 186 3.84 21.43 -1.67
C ALA A 186 3.53 20.39 -2.75
N ALA A 187 3.30 19.13 -2.37
CA ALA A 187 2.86 18.08 -3.28
C ALA A 187 1.52 18.45 -3.92
N GLY A 188 0.53 18.88 -3.13
CA GLY A 188 -0.76 19.35 -3.66
C GLY A 188 -0.63 20.46 -4.71
N ARG A 189 0.26 21.43 -4.49
CA ARG A 189 0.52 22.53 -5.43
C ARG A 189 1.39 22.14 -6.63
N SER A 190 2.22 21.11 -6.50
CA SER A 190 3.17 20.67 -7.53
C SER A 190 2.62 19.58 -8.45
N GLY A 191 1.30 19.38 -8.44
CA GLY A 191 0.66 18.36 -9.25
C GLY A 191 0.69 16.96 -8.63
N GLY A 192 0.77 16.86 -7.31
CA GLY A 192 0.63 15.61 -6.57
C GLY A 192 1.95 15.03 -6.08
N TRP A 193 1.81 13.87 -5.45
CA TRP A 193 2.91 13.14 -4.83
C TRP A 193 3.78 12.43 -5.87
N ASN A 194 5.09 12.38 -5.65
CA ASN A 194 6.08 11.81 -6.56
C ASN A 194 7.29 11.26 -5.77
N GLU A 195 8.26 10.69 -6.48
CA GLU A 195 9.46 10.08 -5.89
C GLU A 195 10.32 11.03 -5.04
N TYR A 196 10.30 12.34 -5.33
CA TYR A 196 11.02 13.32 -4.52
C TYR A 196 10.30 13.56 -3.20
N PHE A 197 8.96 13.62 -3.22
CA PHE A 197 8.15 13.74 -2.01
C PHE A 197 8.24 12.47 -1.15
N GLU A 198 8.24 11.28 -1.76
CA GLU A 198 8.51 10.01 -1.06
C GLU A 198 9.85 10.01 -0.34
N ARG A 199 10.93 10.47 -1.00
CA ARG A 199 12.24 10.56 -0.35
C ARG A 199 12.22 11.50 0.84
N LEU A 200 11.64 12.69 0.67
CA LEU A 200 11.58 13.69 1.73
C LEU A 200 10.73 13.18 2.90
N GLU A 201 9.61 12.50 2.63
CA GLU A 201 8.81 11.86 3.67
C GLU A 201 9.61 10.78 4.40
N GLY A 202 10.31 9.91 3.68
CA GLY A 202 11.14 8.88 4.29
C GLY A 202 12.27 9.45 5.15
N MET A 203 12.91 10.54 4.72
CA MET A 203 13.88 11.28 5.54
C MET A 203 13.25 11.86 6.82
N LEU A 204 12.01 12.35 6.74
CA LEU A 204 11.27 12.82 7.92
C LEU A 204 10.95 11.67 8.88
N PHE A 205 10.63 10.48 8.37
CA PHE A 205 10.47 9.28 9.18
C PHE A 205 11.77 8.76 9.77
N GLY A 206 12.92 9.13 9.21
CA GLY A 206 14.25 8.72 9.67
C GLY A 206 14.89 7.59 8.85
N TYR A 207 14.32 7.25 7.69
CA TYR A 207 14.89 6.26 6.79
C TYR A 207 16.18 6.76 6.12
N SER A 208 17.13 5.85 5.96
CA SER A 208 18.38 6.06 5.25
C SER A 208 18.17 6.22 3.74
N ASP A 209 19.19 6.71 3.03
CA ASP A 209 19.13 6.84 1.57
C ASP A 209 18.89 5.51 0.87
N GLN A 210 19.49 4.41 1.36
CA GLN A 210 19.31 3.08 0.78
C GLN A 210 17.89 2.55 0.98
N GLU A 211 17.29 2.78 2.15
CA GLU A 211 15.89 2.42 2.42
C GLU A 211 14.94 3.21 1.52
N ASN A 212 15.17 4.52 1.38
CA ASN A 212 14.41 5.38 0.48
C ASN A 212 14.57 4.96 -1.00
N ASP A 213 15.79 4.63 -1.43
CA ASP A 213 16.06 4.13 -2.79
C ASP A 213 15.27 2.85 -3.08
N TRP A 214 15.28 1.90 -2.14
CA TRP A 214 14.53 0.67 -2.25
C TRP A 214 13.02 0.92 -2.34
N TRP A 215 12.47 1.76 -1.45
CA TRP A 215 11.05 2.10 -1.46
C TRP A 215 10.62 2.77 -2.76
N ILE A 216 11.44 3.71 -3.24
CA ILE A 216 11.21 4.42 -4.49
C ILE A 216 11.24 3.47 -5.69
N ASP A 217 12.21 2.56 -5.76
CA ASP A 217 12.27 1.55 -6.82
C ASP A 217 11.05 0.61 -6.80
N VAL A 218 10.62 0.16 -5.61
CA VAL A 218 9.42 -0.67 -5.46
C VAL A 218 8.15 0.09 -5.87
N GLY A 219 8.02 1.36 -5.48
CA GLY A 219 6.89 2.18 -5.90
C GLY A 219 6.87 2.41 -7.41
N LEU A 220 8.01 2.78 -8.00
CA LEU A 220 8.17 2.97 -9.43
C LEU A 220 7.91 1.69 -10.22
N THR A 221 8.37 0.53 -9.76
CA THR A 221 8.07 -0.75 -10.41
C THR A 221 6.61 -1.17 -10.23
N GLY A 222 6.01 -0.85 -9.08
CA GLY A 222 4.64 -1.22 -8.70
C GLY A 222 3.51 -0.31 -9.21
N GLY A 223 3.83 0.76 -9.94
CA GLY A 223 2.80 1.65 -10.50
C GLY A 223 3.23 3.10 -10.62
N GLY A 224 4.25 3.52 -9.89
CA GLY A 224 4.61 4.92 -9.65
C GLY A 224 3.90 5.50 -8.43
N PHE A 225 4.30 6.70 -8.05
CA PHE A 225 3.75 7.44 -6.92
C PHE A 225 2.69 8.43 -7.39
N GLY A 226 1.64 8.58 -6.58
CA GLY A 226 0.57 9.56 -6.84
C GLY A 226 -0.38 9.16 -7.97
N GLY A 227 -1.59 8.76 -7.61
CA GLY A 227 -2.67 8.47 -8.55
C GLY A 227 -2.92 6.99 -8.79
N ILE A 228 -3.84 6.73 -9.71
CA ILE A 228 -4.26 5.40 -10.14
C ILE A 228 -3.34 4.95 -11.30
N PRO A 229 -2.65 3.81 -11.16
CA PRO A 229 -1.77 3.31 -12.20
C PRO A 229 -2.57 2.60 -13.29
N LEU A 230 -2.55 3.18 -14.49
CA LEU A 230 -3.25 2.72 -15.67
C LEU A 230 -2.26 2.23 -16.73
N CYS A 231 -2.75 1.42 -17.66
CA CYS A 231 -1.97 0.96 -18.80
C CYS A 231 -2.81 0.90 -20.07
N CYS A 232 -2.16 1.05 -21.21
CA CYS A 232 -2.74 0.89 -22.53
C CYS A 232 -1.71 0.30 -23.51
N ALA A 233 -2.20 -0.20 -24.64
CA ALA A 233 -1.37 -0.66 -25.75
C ALA A 233 -0.99 0.50 -26.66
N VAL A 234 0.22 0.44 -27.24
CA VAL A 234 0.66 1.35 -28.29
C VAL A 234 1.30 0.59 -29.44
N ASP A 235 1.08 1.06 -30.66
CA ASP A 235 1.79 0.60 -31.86
C ASP A 235 3.19 1.24 -31.97
N SER A 236 3.92 0.92 -33.03
CA SER A 236 5.28 1.45 -33.25
C SER A 236 5.32 2.97 -33.34
N ASN A 237 4.39 3.58 -34.07
CA ASN A 237 4.35 5.03 -34.25
C ASN A 237 4.01 5.73 -32.93
N GLY A 238 3.08 5.17 -32.17
CA GLY A 238 2.70 5.65 -30.85
C GLY A 238 3.84 5.57 -29.85
N LEU A 239 4.63 4.49 -29.87
CA LEU A 239 5.80 4.37 -29.01
C LEU A 239 6.88 5.41 -29.36
N GLU A 240 7.21 5.56 -30.65
CA GLU A 240 8.15 6.59 -31.12
C GLU A 240 7.69 8.00 -30.73
N TRP A 241 6.39 8.26 -30.81
CA TRP A 241 5.80 9.53 -30.38
C TRP A 241 5.96 9.76 -28.88
N ILE A 242 5.71 8.75 -28.04
CA ILE A 242 5.93 8.83 -26.58
C ILE A 242 7.39 9.14 -26.28
N GLU A 243 8.31 8.47 -26.95
CA GLU A 243 9.76 8.70 -26.80
C GLU A 243 10.12 10.14 -27.21
N ALA A 244 9.57 10.65 -28.32
CA ALA A 244 9.76 12.03 -28.78
C ALA A 244 9.14 13.07 -27.82
N ALA A 245 8.03 12.74 -27.17
CA ALA A 245 7.40 13.55 -26.13
C ALA A 245 8.13 13.46 -24.77
N GLY A 246 9.27 12.74 -24.70
CA GLY A 246 10.04 12.57 -23.47
C GLY A 246 9.28 11.78 -22.40
N PHE A 247 8.43 10.83 -22.81
CA PHE A 247 7.61 10.00 -21.94
C PHE A 247 6.60 10.76 -21.07
N ARG A 248 6.08 11.90 -21.53
CA ARG A 248 5.16 12.74 -20.74
C ARG A 248 3.72 12.75 -21.22
N ALA A 249 3.44 12.15 -22.37
CA ALA A 249 2.11 12.15 -22.97
C ALA A 249 1.89 10.88 -23.79
N LEU A 250 0.64 10.45 -23.86
CA LEU A 250 0.17 9.42 -24.77
C LEU A 250 -0.01 10.00 -26.17
N PRO A 251 0.20 9.20 -27.22
CA PRO A 251 0.10 9.65 -28.60
C PRO A 251 -1.36 9.92 -28.98
N PRO A 252 -1.61 10.80 -29.97
CA PRO A 252 -2.89 10.77 -30.67
C PRO A 252 -3.07 9.40 -31.34
N ILE A 253 -4.31 8.92 -31.40
CA ILE A 253 -4.65 7.65 -32.03
C ILE A 253 -5.68 7.86 -33.14
N ASP A 254 -5.64 7.03 -34.17
CA ASP A 254 -6.61 7.04 -35.27
C ASP A 254 -7.89 6.27 -34.92
N GLN A 255 -7.83 5.38 -33.91
CA GLN A 255 -9.01 4.67 -33.44
C GLN A 255 -9.96 5.60 -32.66
N PRO A 256 -11.28 5.35 -32.65
CA PRO A 256 -12.23 6.19 -31.92
C PRO A 256 -12.02 6.14 -30.39
N HIS A 257 -11.44 5.05 -29.89
CA HIS A 257 -11.28 4.82 -28.45
C HIS A 257 -9.90 4.24 -28.10
N LEU A 258 -9.36 4.69 -26.97
CA LEU A 258 -8.20 4.13 -26.28
C LEU A 258 -8.70 3.21 -25.16
N LEU A 259 -8.33 1.93 -25.22
CA LEU A 259 -8.58 1.00 -24.12
C LEU A 259 -7.53 1.20 -23.01
N ILE A 260 -8.00 1.46 -21.79
CA ILE A 260 -7.17 1.58 -20.59
C ILE A 260 -7.58 0.56 -19.54
N ALA A 261 -6.63 0.07 -18.75
CA ALA A 261 -6.90 -0.85 -17.64
C ALA A 261 -6.03 -0.52 -16.43
N HIS A 262 -6.47 -0.91 -15.23
CA HIS A 262 -5.63 -0.85 -14.04
C HIS A 262 -4.39 -1.73 -14.20
N SER A 263 -3.20 -1.18 -13.98
CA SER A 263 -1.97 -1.98 -14.08
C SER A 263 -1.79 -2.97 -12.92
N LYS A 264 -2.43 -2.71 -11.76
CA LYS A 264 -2.34 -3.57 -10.56
C LYS A 264 -3.39 -4.69 -10.53
N ALA A 265 -4.55 -4.48 -11.15
CA ALA A 265 -5.64 -5.47 -11.15
C ALA A 265 -5.31 -6.68 -12.03
N HIS A 266 -4.38 -6.52 -12.98
CA HIS A 266 -4.04 -7.57 -13.94
C HIS A 266 -2.58 -7.98 -13.79
N ALA A 267 -2.34 -9.27 -13.54
CA ALA A 267 -0.98 -9.81 -13.58
C ALA A 267 -0.38 -9.59 -14.98
N GLY A 268 0.94 -9.43 -15.10
CA GLY A 268 1.58 -9.10 -16.39
C GLY A 268 1.27 -10.05 -17.57
N HIS A 269 0.78 -11.26 -17.30
CA HIS A 269 0.25 -12.17 -18.32
C HIS A 269 -1.15 -11.78 -18.82
N GLU A 270 -2.05 -11.34 -17.93
CA GLU A 270 -3.39 -10.86 -18.26
C GLU A 270 -3.33 -9.54 -19.02
N LEU A 271 -2.41 -8.64 -18.64
CA LEU A 271 -2.17 -7.41 -19.43
C LEU A 271 -1.69 -7.72 -20.85
N ARG A 272 -0.78 -8.69 -21.01
CA ARG A 272 -0.33 -9.13 -22.33
C ARG A 272 -1.46 -9.77 -23.12
N THR A 273 -2.29 -10.59 -22.49
CA THR A 273 -3.47 -11.20 -23.10
C THR A 273 -4.43 -10.09 -23.59
N LEU A 274 -4.80 -9.17 -22.69
CA LEU A 274 -5.72 -8.08 -22.95
C LEU A 274 -5.27 -7.15 -24.09
N PHE A 275 -3.98 -6.77 -24.10
CA PHE A 275 -3.47 -5.75 -25.02
C PHE A 275 -2.74 -6.29 -26.24
N PHE A 276 -2.22 -7.52 -26.20
CA PHE A 276 -1.53 -8.14 -27.33
C PHE A 276 -2.33 -9.23 -28.04
N GLU A 277 -3.55 -9.59 -27.65
CA GLU A 277 -4.33 -10.54 -28.46
C GLU A 277 -5.05 -9.88 -29.65
N SER A 278 -5.19 -8.55 -29.65
CA SER A 278 -6.12 -7.84 -30.56
C SER A 278 -5.50 -7.00 -31.68
N GLY A 279 -4.18 -6.86 -31.82
CA GLY A 279 -3.65 -6.01 -32.92
C GLY A 279 -2.15 -5.75 -33.03
N GLU A 280 -1.83 -4.65 -33.73
CA GLU A 280 -0.51 -4.13 -34.11
C GLU A 280 0.32 -3.56 -32.95
N ALA A 281 -0.18 -3.65 -31.72
CA ALA A 281 0.51 -3.17 -30.54
C ALA A 281 1.91 -3.80 -30.41
N VAL A 282 2.92 -2.96 -30.20
CA VAL A 282 4.31 -3.39 -30.00
C VAL A 282 4.76 -3.21 -28.55
N ALA A 283 4.07 -2.36 -27.80
CA ALA A 283 4.35 -2.11 -26.40
C ALA A 283 3.08 -1.92 -25.57
N ILE A 284 3.20 -2.20 -24.27
CA ILE A 284 2.24 -1.78 -23.25
C ILE A 284 2.94 -0.70 -22.44
N VAL A 285 2.27 0.44 -22.30
CA VAL A 285 2.76 1.57 -21.52
C VAL A 285 1.90 1.77 -20.28
N ARG A 286 2.51 2.27 -19.21
CA ARG A 286 1.88 2.56 -17.93
C ARG A 286 2.04 4.02 -17.59
N PHE A 287 0.99 4.61 -17.02
CA PHE A 287 0.95 6.01 -16.62
C PHE A 287 0.02 6.17 -15.40
N ASN A 288 0.15 7.28 -14.66
CA ASN A 288 -0.67 7.56 -13.49
C ASN A 288 -1.58 8.75 -13.70
N VAL A 289 -2.80 8.68 -13.17
CA VAL A 289 -3.76 9.79 -13.16
C VAL A 289 -4.46 9.84 -11.82
N LEU A 290 -4.71 11.03 -11.26
CA LEU A 290 -5.45 11.11 -9.99
C LEU A 290 -6.88 10.62 -10.17
N GLY A 291 -7.42 9.89 -9.19
CA GLY A 291 -8.75 9.28 -9.26
C GLY A 291 -9.85 10.27 -9.65
N ARG A 292 -9.86 11.47 -9.07
CA ARG A 292 -10.82 12.53 -9.42
C ARG A 292 -10.84 12.90 -10.91
N HIS A 293 -9.67 12.94 -11.56
CA HIS A 293 -9.57 13.27 -12.99
C HIS A 293 -9.93 12.07 -13.85
N LEU A 294 -9.71 10.86 -13.34
CA LEU A 294 -10.18 9.65 -14.01
C LEU A 294 -11.71 9.52 -13.93
N MET A 295 -12.35 9.97 -12.84
CA MET A 295 -13.81 10.03 -12.71
C MET A 295 -14.47 11.00 -13.71
N GLU A 296 -13.76 12.01 -14.22
CA GLU A 296 -14.23 12.87 -15.30
C GLU A 296 -14.25 12.15 -16.66
N LEU A 297 -13.48 11.07 -16.79
CA LEU A 297 -13.27 10.35 -18.04
C LEU A 297 -14.02 9.02 -18.08
N THR A 298 -14.26 8.38 -16.94
CA THR A 298 -14.90 7.06 -16.86
C THR A 298 -15.60 6.83 -15.52
N ASP A 299 -16.52 5.87 -15.48
CA ASP A 299 -17.21 5.41 -14.28
C ASP A 299 -16.35 4.40 -13.50
N LEU A 300 -15.73 4.87 -12.41
CA LEU A 300 -14.90 4.05 -11.53
C LEU A 300 -15.69 3.06 -10.66
N ALA A 301 -17.03 3.12 -10.65
CA ALA A 301 -17.83 2.09 -9.99
C ALA A 301 -17.81 0.76 -10.75
N ARG A 302 -17.39 0.78 -12.03
CA ARG A 302 -17.18 -0.43 -12.83
C ARG A 302 -15.71 -0.84 -12.76
N GLU A 303 -15.46 -2.09 -12.43
CA GLU A 303 -14.14 -2.68 -12.66
C GLU A 303 -13.85 -2.61 -14.17
N GLY A 304 -12.71 -2.00 -14.52
CA GLY A 304 -12.28 -1.84 -15.91
C GLY A 304 -12.11 -3.18 -16.65
N PRO A 305 -11.69 -3.17 -17.93
CA PRO A 305 -11.09 -2.05 -18.65
C PRO A 305 -12.11 -0.98 -19.09
N TRP A 306 -11.62 0.21 -19.40
CA TRP A 306 -12.44 1.35 -19.85
C TRP A 306 -12.00 1.83 -21.23
N GLU A 307 -12.97 2.28 -22.01
CA GLU A 307 -12.75 2.89 -23.31
C GLU A 307 -12.82 4.41 -23.18
N ILE A 308 -11.71 5.09 -23.46
CA ILE A 308 -11.63 6.56 -23.45
C ILE A 308 -11.71 7.05 -24.89
N SER A 309 -12.56 8.05 -25.17
CA SER A 309 -12.62 8.64 -26.51
C SER A 309 -11.28 9.24 -26.91
N SER A 310 -10.88 9.10 -28.18
CA SER A 310 -9.62 9.68 -28.68
C SER A 310 -9.60 11.21 -28.53
N GLU A 311 -10.76 11.86 -28.57
CA GLU A 311 -10.92 13.31 -28.31
C GLU A 311 -10.59 13.70 -26.86
N GLN A 312 -10.64 12.75 -25.92
CA GLN A 312 -10.33 12.97 -24.50
C GLN A 312 -8.86 12.72 -24.16
N ILE A 313 -8.05 12.19 -25.08
CA ILE A 313 -6.61 11.95 -24.85
C ILE A 313 -5.85 13.24 -24.46
N PRO A 314 -6.12 14.43 -25.06
CA PRO A 314 -5.50 15.67 -24.60
C PRO A 314 -5.81 15.99 -23.14
N LEU A 315 -7.05 15.76 -22.68
CA LEU A 315 -7.44 15.97 -21.29
C LEU A 315 -6.78 14.94 -20.37
N LEU A 316 -6.69 13.68 -20.81
CA LEU A 316 -5.95 12.63 -20.10
C LEU A 316 -4.47 13.04 -19.93
N ASN A 317 -3.82 13.47 -21.01
CA ASN A 317 -2.42 13.90 -21.02
C ASN A 317 -2.15 15.08 -20.09
N GLN A 318 -3.07 16.04 -19.97
CA GLN A 318 -2.95 17.15 -19.02
C GLN A 318 -2.92 16.68 -17.56
N ASN A 319 -3.46 15.50 -17.28
CA ASN A 319 -3.62 14.95 -15.95
C ASN A 319 -2.67 13.77 -15.65
N ILE A 320 -1.81 13.38 -16.60
CA ILE A 320 -0.77 12.37 -16.36
C ILE A 320 0.21 12.86 -15.30
N ARG A 321 0.50 11.98 -14.34
CA ARG A 321 1.48 12.18 -13.27
C ARG A 321 2.74 11.36 -13.55
N GLY A 322 3.89 12.02 -13.46
CA GLY A 322 5.19 11.39 -13.69
C GLY A 322 5.46 11.05 -15.16
N LEU A 323 6.38 10.12 -15.37
CA LEU A 323 6.72 9.60 -16.70
C LEU A 323 5.89 8.36 -17.05
N ILE A 324 5.61 8.23 -18.33
CA ILE A 324 5.05 7.03 -18.94
C ILE A 324 6.15 5.96 -19.00
N ALA A 325 5.88 4.79 -18.42
CA ALA A 325 6.82 3.68 -18.39
C ALA A 325 6.42 2.59 -19.39
N VAL A 326 7.37 2.07 -20.16
CA VAL A 326 7.14 0.88 -20.98
C VAL A 326 7.23 -0.35 -20.10
N VAL A 327 6.12 -1.07 -19.92
CA VAL A 327 6.03 -2.22 -19.01
C VAL A 327 6.08 -3.57 -19.72
N ALA A 328 5.81 -3.59 -21.03
CA ALA A 328 6.04 -4.76 -21.87
C ALA A 328 6.35 -4.33 -23.32
N ARG A 329 7.19 -5.10 -23.99
CA ARG A 329 7.41 -5.05 -25.45
C ARG A 329 7.15 -6.45 -26.04
N ARG A 330 6.72 -6.49 -27.30
CA ARG A 330 6.67 -7.71 -28.10
C ARG A 330 8.04 -8.12 -28.61
#